data_AF-A0A927LRV1-F1
#
_entry.id   AF-A0A927LRV1-F1
#
_cell.length_a   1.000
_cell.length_b   1.000
_cell.length_c   1.000
_cell.angle_alpha   90.00
_cell.angle_beta   90.00
_cell.angle_gamma   90.00
#
_symmetry.space_group_name_H-M   'P 1'
#
loop_
_entity.id
_entity.type
_entity.pdbx_description
1 polymer ?
#
loop_
_entity_poly.entity_id
_entity_poly.type
_entity_poly.pdbx_seq_one_letter_code
_entity_poly.pdbx_strand_id
1 'polypeptide(L)' 'MVKKIMVLLGLFIILLIVWIAAGLWFSSLYGNAGFGGTLLIGFCIVPLILRLAVTKLFRTNEKTIDH' A
#
# COMPACT_ATOMS: atom_id res chain seq x y z
N MET A 1 -18.99 -0.64 -7.06
CA MET A 1 -18.17 -1.11 -5.91
C MET A 1 -17.04 -2.04 -6.36
N VAL A 2 -17.34 -3.23 -6.89
CA VAL A 2 -16.36 -4.28 -7.23
C VAL A 2 -15.24 -3.81 -8.16
N LYS A 3 -15.58 -3.07 -9.23
CA LYS A 3 -14.58 -2.56 -10.20
C LYS A 3 -13.56 -1.59 -9.57
N LYS A 4 -14.00 -0.74 -8.62
CA LYS A 4 -13.12 0.17 -7.88
C LYS A 4 -12.21 -0.58 -6.91
N ILE A 5 -12.73 -1.63 -6.27
CA ILE A 5 -11.97 -2.50 -5.36
C ILE A 5 -10.90 -3.29 -6.13
N MET A 6 -11.23 -3.84 -7.29
CA MET A 6 -10.26 -4.54 -8.16
C MET A 6 -9.12 -3.62 -8.60
N VAL A 7 -9.42 -2.39 -9.00
CA VAL A 7 -8.39 -1.40 -9.39
C VAL A 7 -7.50 -1.06 -8.20
N LEU A 8 -8.08 -0.84 -7.01
CA LEU A 8 -7.33 -0.54 -5.79
C LEU A 8 -6.41 -1.71 -5.38
N LEU A 9 -6.91 -2.95 -5.49
CA LEU A 9 -6.15 -4.16 -5.23
C LEU A 9 -4.98 -4.32 -6.21
N GLY A 10 -5.22 -4.09 -7.50
CA GLY A 10 -4.17 -4.14 -8.52
C GLY A 10 -3.08 -3.10 -8.25
N LEU A 11 -3.47 -1.87 -7.90
CA LEU A 11 -2.53 -0.80 -7.55
C LEU A 11 -1.71 -1.16 -6.30
N PHE A 12 -2.34 -1.79 -5.31
CA PHE A 12 -1.67 -2.26 -4.10
C PHE A 12 -0.62 -3.32 -4.39
N ILE A 13 -0.92 -4.30 -5.25
CA ILE A 13 0.02 -5.36 -5.64
C ILE A 13 1.24 -4.76 -6.37
N ILE A 14 1.02 -3.83 -7.30
CA ILE A 14 2.12 -3.16 -8.02
C ILE A 14 3.03 -2.42 -7.03
N LEU A 15 2.45 -1.67 -6.10
CA LEU A 15 3.19 -1.00 -5.02
C LEU A 15 4.02 -1.97 -4.19
N LEU A 16 3.47 -3.15 -3.88
CA LEU A 16 4.12 -4.18 -3.08
C LEU A 16 5.33 -4.79 -3.81
N ILE A 17 5.20 -5.02 -5.13
CA ILE A 17 6.31 -5.49 -5.97
C ILE A 17 7.42 -4.44 -6.05
N VAL A 18 7.07 -3.17 -6.27
CA VAL A 18 8.03 -2.05 -6.29
C VAL A 18 8.74 -1.93 -4.94
N TRP A 19 8.01 -2.13 -3.84
CA TRP A 19 8.57 -2.13 -2.49
C TRP A 19 9.60 -3.24 -2.28
N ILE A 20 9.27 -4.48 -2.66
CA ILE A 20 10.18 -5.62 -2.52
C ILE A 20 11.42 -5.39 -3.39
N ALA A 21 11.26 -4.88 -4.61
CA ALA A 21 12.37 -4.54 -5.49
C ALA A 21 13.28 -3.45 -4.88
N ALA A 22 12.69 -2.40 -4.30
CA ALA A 22 13.43 -1.39 -3.57
C ALA A 22 14.17 -2.00 -2.36
N GLY A 23 13.52 -2.88 -1.59
CA GLY A 23 14.16 -3.57 -0.48
C GLY A 23 15.34 -4.43 -0.91
N LEU A 24 15.21 -5.17 -2.02
CA LEU A 24 16.31 -5.96 -2.59
C LEU A 24 17.46 -5.06 -3.08
N TRP A 25 17.15 -3.91 -3.67
CA TRP A 25 18.16 -2.94 -4.09
C TRP A 25 18.89 -2.32 -2.88
N PHE A 26 18.16 -1.90 -1.84
CA PHE A 26 18.74 -1.45 -0.58
C PHE A 26 19.56 -2.55 0.11
N SER A 27 19.17 -3.82 -0.04
CA SER A 27 19.94 -4.95 0.47
C SER A 27 21.31 -5.07 -0.20
N SER A 28 21.41 -4.74 -1.50
CA SER A 28 22.69 -4.73 -2.19
C SER A 28 23.66 -3.65 -1.69
N LEU A 29 23.12 -2.55 -1.14
CA LEU A 29 23.91 -1.41 -0.64
C LEU A 29 24.25 -1.51 0.85
N TYR A 30 23.30 -1.99 1.67
CA TYR A 30 23.39 -1.98 3.14
C TYR A 30 23.29 -3.38 3.75
N GLY A 31 23.38 -4.43 2.94
CA GLY A 31 23.24 -5.83 3.36
C GLY A 31 21.86 -6.14 3.94
N ASN A 32 21.81 -7.09 4.88
CA ASN A 32 20.54 -7.54 5.47
C ASN A 32 19.85 -6.44 6.30
N ALA A 33 20.61 -5.47 6.82
CA ALA A 33 20.08 -4.32 7.55
C ALA A 33 19.29 -3.36 6.64
N GLY A 34 19.74 -3.18 5.39
CA GLY A 34 19.01 -2.42 4.37
C GLY A 34 17.65 -3.03 4.08
N PHE A 35 17.62 -4.34 3.82
CA PHE A 35 16.38 -5.08 3.55
C PHE A 35 15.38 -4.97 4.72
N GLY A 36 15.85 -5.25 5.94
CA GLY A 36 15.05 -5.15 7.15
C GLY A 36 14.50 -3.75 7.41
N GLY A 37 15.30 -2.70 7.19
CA GLY A 37 14.88 -1.31 7.31
C GLY A 37 13.76 -0.95 6.32
N THR A 38 13.90 -1.31 5.04
CA THR A 38 12.84 -1.13 4.05
C THR A 38 11.55 -1.89 4.41
N LEU A 39 11.64 -3.10 4.96
CA LEU A 39 10.47 -3.85 5.40
C LEU A 39 9.75 -3.18 6.57
N LEU A 40 10.49 -2.65 7.55
CA LEU A 40 9.93 -1.92 8.70
C LEU A 40 9.20 -0.65 8.27
N ILE A 41 9.80 0.13 7.35
CA ILE A 41 9.16 1.32 6.78
C ILE A 41 7.87 0.92 6.05
N GLY A 42 7.89 -0.20 5.34
CA GLY A 42 6.72 -0.73 4.62
C GLY A 42 5.61 -1.12 5.56
N PHE A 43 5.97 -1.79 6.66
CA PHE A 43 5.02 -2.18 7.69
C PHE A 43 4.39 -0.99 8.41
N CYS A 44 5.10 0.14 8.57
CA CYS A 44 4.52 1.35 9.13
C CYS A 44 3.62 2.11 8.14
N ILE A 45 4.03 2.19 6.87
CA ILE A 45 3.33 3.01 5.86
C ILE A 45 2.09 2.31 5.29
N VAL A 46 2.15 0.99 5.04
CA VAL A 46 1.05 0.23 4.43
C VAL A 46 -0.27 0.32 5.24
N PRO A 47 -0.29 0.11 6.57
CA PRO A 47 -1.52 0.24 7.36
C PRO A 47 -2.08 1.66 7.36
N LEU A 48 -1.21 2.68 7.36
CA LEU A 48 -1.58 4.09 7.30
C LEU A 48 -2.27 4.43 5.97
N ILE A 49 -1.68 4.01 4.85
CA ILE A 49 -2.26 4.20 3.52
C ILE A 49 -3.56 3.42 3.37
N LEU A 50 -3.59 2.15 3.84
CA LEU A 50 -4.78 1.32 3.78
C LEU A 50 -5.92 1.93 4.60
N ARG A 51 -5.64 2.44 5.82
CA ARG A 51 -6.61 3.16 6.64
C ARG A 51 -7.16 4.39 5.92
N LEU A 52 -6.28 5.21 5.32
CA LEU A 52 -6.71 6.39 4.56
C LEU A 52 -7.55 6.03 3.32
N ALA A 53 -7.16 5.00 2.58
CA ALA A 53 -7.87 4.52 1.40
C ALA A 53 -9.26 3.96 1.76
N VAL A 54 -9.33 3.17 2.83
CA VAL A 54 -10.57 2.61 3.36
C VAL A 54 -11.50 3.73 3.86
N THR A 55 -11.00 4.67 4.65
CA THR A 55 -11.81 5.83 5.11
C THR A 55 -12.34 6.66 3.94
N LYS A 56 -11.53 6.89 2.89
CA LYS A 56 -11.99 7.57 1.67
C LYS A 56 -13.04 6.75 0.90
N LEU A 57 -12.89 5.44 0.83
CA LEU A 57 -13.83 4.54 0.15
C LEU A 57 -15.19 4.54 0.85
N PHE A 58 -15.22 4.46 2.19
CA PHE A 58 -16.45 4.53 2.98
C PHE A 58 -17.12 5.90 2.88
N ARG A 59 -16.36 7.00 3.05
CA ARG A 59 -16.89 8.36 2.95
C ARG A 59 -17.43 8.71 1.55
N THR A 60 -16.86 8.12 0.51
CA THR A 60 -17.38 8.26 -0.87
C THR A 60 -18.67 7.48 -1.07
N ASN A 61 -18.81 6.31 -0.45
CA ASN A 61 -20.05 5.53 -0.55
C ASN A 61 -21.20 6.15 0.25
N GLU A 62 -20.92 6.77 1.40
CA GLU A 62 -21.93 7.47 2.21
C GLU A 62 -22.62 8.60 1.41
N LYS A 63 -21.85 9.39 0.64
CA LYS A 63 -22.38 10.44 -0.24
C LYS A 63 -23.24 9.95 -1.42
N THR A 64 -23.29 8.65 -1.69
CA THR A 64 -24.05 8.10 -2.82
C THR A 64 -25.42 7.55 -2.41
N ILE A 65 -25.70 7.44 -1.11
CA ILE A 65 -26.95 6.84 -0.58
C ILE A 65 -27.99 7.92 -0.22
N ASP A 66 -27.56 9.17 -0.01
CA ASP A 66 -28.42 10.31 0.34
C ASP A 66 -28.99 11.08 -0.88
N HIS A 67 -28.85 10.54 -2.10
CA HIS A 67 -29.15 11.26 -3.34
C HIS A 67 -30.24 10.61 -4.21
#